data_AF-A0A0V0X6R4-F1
#
_entry.id   AF-A0A0V0X6R4-F1
#
_cell.length_a   1.000
_cell.length_b   1.000
_cell.length_c   1.000
_cell.angle_alpha   90.00
_cell.angle_beta   90.00
_cell.angle_gamma   90.00
#
_symmetry.space_group_name_H-M   'P 1'
#
loop_
_entity.id
_entity.type
_entity.pdbx_description
1 polymer ?
#
loop_
_entity_poly.entity_id
_entity_poly.type
_entity_poly.pdbx_seq_one_letter_code
_entity_poly.pdbx_strand_id
1 'polypeptide(L)'
;MSASALTVLLSLIRIYPVVIFSQSNCRYCTEVNDIFQWYCLPRGSHITVQLDREERSRYFKEALHYLTGLKTVPQVFIGGQFIGDAEIIKRMHCNGVLQEMLNKLRLIQCNNGCQYCCNCMTNYDCYQ
;
A
#
# COMPACT_ATOMS: atom_id res chain seq x y z
N MET A 1 -1.84 23.51 6.43
CA MET A 1 -0.84 22.54 5.96
C MET A 1 0.51 22.81 6.59
N SER A 2 1.12 21.81 7.23
CA SER A 2 2.46 21.92 7.83
C SER A 2 3.53 21.42 6.86
N ALA A 3 4.52 22.26 6.55
CA ALA A 3 5.62 21.92 5.64
C ALA A 3 6.40 20.68 6.13
N SER A 4 6.61 20.54 7.45
CA SER A 4 7.33 19.39 8.00
C SER A 4 6.59 18.06 7.82
N ALA A 5 5.25 18.07 7.89
CA ALA A 5 4.46 16.86 7.69
C ALA A 5 4.53 16.37 6.24
N LEU A 6 4.41 17.29 5.28
CA LEU A 6 4.55 16.98 3.86
C LEU A 6 5.93 16.40 3.55
N THR A 7 7.01 17.01 4.06
CA THR A 7 8.38 16.51 3.84
C THR A 7 8.58 15.09 4.35
N VAL A 8 8.02 14.75 5.51
CA VAL A 8 8.10 13.39 6.07
C VAL A 8 7.35 12.40 5.19
N LEU A 9 6.12 12.71 4.77
CA LEU A 9 5.33 11.83 3.88
C LEU A 9 6.05 11.59 2.56
N LEU A 10 6.53 12.66 1.90
CA LEU A 10 7.27 12.55 0.65
C LEU A 10 8.57 11.74 0.80
N SER A 11 9.23 11.85 1.96
CA SER A 11 10.43 11.05 2.26
C SER A 11 10.09 9.55 2.36
N LEU A 12 9.00 9.19 3.04
CA LEU A 12 8.54 7.81 3.15
C LEU A 12 8.17 7.25 1.76
N ILE A 13 7.38 8.00 0.99
CA ILE A 13 6.94 7.65 -0.37
C ILE A 13 8.15 7.43 -1.31
N ARG A 14 9.24 8.15 -1.09
CA ARG A 14 10.47 8.01 -1.89
C ARG A 14 11.36 6.84 -1.45
N ILE A 15 11.44 6.57 -0.14
CA ILE A 15 12.35 5.56 0.42
C ILE A 15 11.78 4.15 0.24
N TYR A 16 10.48 3.98 0.45
CA TYR A 16 9.84 2.67 0.42
C TYR A 16 9.12 2.45 -0.91
N PRO A 17 9.40 1.34 -1.62
CA PRO A 17 8.68 1.00 -2.86
C PRO A 17 7.17 0.88 -2.67
N VAL A 18 6.69 0.47 -1.49
CA VAL A 18 5.26 0.44 -1.14
C VAL A 18 5.04 1.15 0.19
N VAL A 19 4.09 2.09 0.25
CA VAL A 19 3.70 2.79 1.48
C VAL A 19 2.19 2.71 1.65
N ILE A 20 1.74 2.27 2.82
CA ILE A 20 0.32 2.18 3.18
C ILE A 20 0.07 3.13 4.35
N PHE A 21 -0.62 4.24 4.11
CA PHE A 21 -1.08 5.11 5.19
C PHE A 21 -2.39 4.57 5.76
N SER A 22 -2.42 4.33 7.08
CA SER A 22 -3.39 3.49 7.77
C SER A 22 -3.88 4.11 9.09
N GLN A 23 -4.81 3.45 9.77
CA GLN A 23 -5.24 3.74 11.13
C GLN A 23 -5.53 2.45 11.90
N SER A 24 -5.36 2.48 13.24
CA SER A 24 -5.31 1.28 14.09
C SER A 24 -6.64 0.51 14.16
N ASN A 25 -7.78 1.15 13.91
CA ASN A 25 -9.13 0.56 13.95
C ASN A 25 -9.86 0.76 12.62
N CYS A 26 -9.33 0.17 11.54
CA CYS A 26 -9.83 0.38 10.18
C CYS A 26 -9.88 -0.97 9.44
N ARG A 27 -11.09 -1.51 9.25
CA ARG A 27 -11.30 -2.78 8.53
C ARG A 27 -10.69 -2.76 7.12
N TYR A 28 -10.95 -1.70 6.35
CA TYR A 28 -10.39 -1.54 4.99
C TYR A 28 -8.86 -1.51 4.98
N CYS A 29 -8.26 -1.01 6.05
CA CYS A 29 -6.82 -0.96 6.19
C CYS A 29 -6.25 -2.35 6.47
N THR A 30 -6.93 -3.17 7.29
CA THR A 30 -6.57 -4.58 7.49
C THR A 30 -6.62 -5.33 6.16
N GLU A 31 -7.72 -5.21 5.41
CA GLU A 31 -7.88 -5.87 4.11
C GLU A 31 -6.76 -5.51 3.13
N VAL A 32 -6.35 -4.24 3.05
CA VAL A 32 -5.21 -3.83 2.21
C VAL A 32 -3.88 -4.38 2.71
N ASN A 33 -3.65 -4.41 4.04
CA ASN A 33 -2.43 -5.01 4.58
C ASN A 33 -2.36 -6.52 4.27
N ASP A 34 -3.48 -7.23 4.37
CA ASP A 34 -3.55 -8.67 4.07
C ASP A 34 -3.22 -8.95 2.59
N ILE A 35 -3.72 -8.11 1.67
CA ILE A 35 -3.35 -8.18 0.24
C ILE A 35 -1.84 -8.05 0.07
N PHE A 36 -1.20 -7.06 0.69
CA PHE A 36 0.25 -6.88 0.55
C PHE A 36 1.07 -7.95 1.26
N GLN A 37 0.57 -8.54 2.35
CA GLN A 37 1.18 -9.71 2.98
C GLN A 37 1.14 -10.94 2.08
N TRP A 38 0.03 -11.14 1.34
CA TRP A 38 -0.10 -12.24 0.37
C TRP A 38 0.99 -12.23 -0.70
N TYR A 39 1.43 -11.05 -1.14
CA TYR A 39 2.52 -10.89 -2.12
C TYR A 39 3.92 -11.20 -1.56
N CYS A 40 4.07 -11.44 -0.25
CA CYS A 40 5.35 -11.79 0.37
C CYS A 40 6.49 -10.81 0.02
N LEU A 41 6.22 -9.51 0.06
CA LEU A 41 7.18 -8.50 -0.36
C LEU A 41 8.51 -8.59 0.43
N PRO A 42 9.67 -8.33 -0.20
CA PRO A 42 10.96 -8.33 0.46
C PRO A 42 10.98 -7.47 1.73
N ARG A 43 11.76 -7.89 2.72
CA ARG A 43 11.92 -7.10 3.96
C ARG A 43 12.43 -5.70 3.63
N GLY A 44 11.79 -4.70 4.20
CA GLY A 44 12.13 -3.28 3.98
C GLY A 44 11.61 -2.69 2.66
N SER A 45 10.92 -3.46 1.81
CA SER A 45 10.34 -2.91 0.57
C SER A 45 8.94 -2.33 0.73
N HIS A 46 8.33 -2.47 1.91
CA HIS A 46 7.05 -1.88 2.24
C HIS A 46 7.00 -1.35 3.67
N ILE A 47 6.15 -0.36 3.93
CA ILE A 47 5.87 0.16 5.27
C ILE A 47 4.38 0.52 5.40
N THR A 48 3.83 0.27 6.58
CA THR A 48 2.49 0.73 6.98
C THR A 48 2.62 1.78 8.07
N VAL A 49 2.08 2.97 7.83
CA VAL A 49 2.16 4.13 8.73
C VAL A 49 0.82 4.32 9.42
N GLN A 50 0.80 4.18 10.75
CA GLN A 50 -0.41 4.33 11.57
C GLN A 50 -0.64 5.79 11.94
N LEU A 51 -1.44 6.50 11.13
CA LEU A 51 -1.63 7.95 11.24
C LEU A 51 -2.23 8.38 12.58
N ASP A 52 -3.02 7.53 13.23
CA ASP A 52 -3.69 7.82 14.50
C ASP A 52 -2.78 7.67 15.72
N ARG A 53 -1.59 7.07 15.56
CA ARG A 53 -0.57 6.96 16.61
C ARG A 53 0.46 8.09 16.57
N GLU A 54 0.40 8.92 15.53
CA GLU A 54 1.29 10.06 15.35
C GLU A 54 0.76 11.28 16.10
N GLU A 55 1.61 11.94 16.89
CA GLU A 55 1.26 13.19 17.58
C GLU A 55 0.78 14.28 16.59
N ARG A 56 1.32 14.24 15.36
CA ARG A 56 1.02 15.17 14.26
C ARG A 56 -0.06 14.64 13.30
N SER A 57 -0.87 13.68 13.73
CA SER A 57 -1.90 13.00 12.92
C SER A 57 -2.74 13.93 12.04
N ARG A 58 -3.19 15.08 12.58
CA ARG A 58 -3.95 16.10 11.84
C ARG A 58 -3.18 16.61 10.63
N TYR A 59 -1.91 16.97 10.80
CA TYR A 59 -1.10 17.53 9.72
C TYR A 59 -0.75 16.49 8.66
N PHE A 60 -0.55 15.23 9.05
CA PHE A 60 -0.40 14.15 8.07
C PHE A 60 -1.66 13.92 7.25
N LYS A 61 -2.84 13.91 7.90
CA LYS A 61 -4.12 13.78 7.18
C LYS A 61 -4.37 14.95 6.23
N GLU A 62 -4.07 16.19 6.64
CA GLU A 62 -4.16 17.36 5.76
C GLU A 62 -3.21 17.26 4.56
N ALA A 63 -1.96 16.85 4.78
CA ALA A 63 -0.96 16.72 3.73
C ALA A 63 -1.27 15.56 2.77
N LEU A 64 -1.75 14.42 3.28
CA LEU A 64 -2.24 13.32 2.45
C LEU A 64 -3.43 13.74 1.61
N HIS A 65 -4.40 14.44 2.21
CA HIS A 65 -5.54 14.97 1.46
C HIS A 65 -5.11 15.94 0.35
N TYR A 66 -4.09 16.76 0.60
CA TYR A 66 -3.52 17.62 -0.42
C TYR A 66 -2.84 16.83 -1.56
N LEU A 67 -2.13 15.73 -1.24
CA LEU A 67 -1.43 14.91 -2.23
C LEU A 67 -2.37 14.04 -3.08
N THR A 68 -3.44 13.52 -2.49
CA THR A 68 -4.27 12.47 -3.10
C THR A 68 -5.69 12.90 -3.41
N GLY A 69 -6.15 14.01 -2.84
CA GLY A 69 -7.54 14.43 -2.85
C GLY A 69 -8.44 13.63 -1.91
N LEU A 70 -7.95 12.55 -1.28
CA LEU A 70 -8.74 11.70 -0.40
C LEU A 70 -8.59 12.08 1.08
N LYS A 71 -9.70 12.02 1.81
CA LYS A 71 -9.71 12.19 3.28
C LYS A 71 -9.71 10.87 4.04
N THR A 72 -9.94 9.78 3.33
CA THR A 72 -10.09 8.42 3.87
C THR A 72 -8.74 7.70 3.92
N VAL A 73 -8.69 6.66 4.75
CA VAL A 73 -7.64 5.64 4.75
C VAL A 73 -8.27 4.29 4.36
N PRO A 74 -7.50 3.33 3.83
CA PRO A 74 -6.07 3.42 3.51
C PRO A 74 -5.78 4.31 2.29
N GLN A 75 -4.57 4.88 2.24
CA GLN A 75 -4.03 5.50 1.02
C GLN A 75 -2.71 4.81 0.67
N VAL A 76 -2.65 4.24 -0.54
CA VAL A 76 -1.53 3.39 -0.95
C VAL A 76 -0.71 4.06 -2.03
N PHE A 77 0.61 4.05 -1.81
CA PHE A 77 1.61 4.52 -2.77
C PHE A 77 2.50 3.35 -3.19
N ILE A 78 2.78 3.24 -4.49
CA ILE A 78 3.66 2.23 -5.06
C ILE A 78 4.62 2.91 -6.04
N GLY A 79 5.91 2.66 -5.92
CA GLY A 79 6.94 3.27 -6.77
C GLY A 79 6.94 4.80 -6.71
N GLY A 80 6.56 5.37 -5.56
CA GLY A 80 6.47 6.82 -5.37
C GLY A 80 5.18 7.48 -5.90
N GLN A 81 4.26 6.72 -6.49
CA GLN A 81 3.00 7.24 -7.05
C GLN A 81 1.81 6.85 -6.19
N PHE A 82 0.83 7.75 -6.08
CA PHE A 82 -0.45 7.45 -5.44
C PHE A 82 -1.26 6.50 -6.33
N ILE A 83 -1.65 5.35 -5.79
CA ILE A 83 -2.37 4.32 -6.54
C ILE A 83 -3.87 4.38 -6.25
N GLY A 84 -4.25 4.52 -4.99
CA GLY A 84 -5.65 4.60 -4.61
C GLY A 84 -5.93 4.24 -3.17
N ASP A 85 -7.22 4.10 -2.89
CA ASP A 85 -7.77 3.62 -1.63
C ASP A 85 -7.97 2.09 -1.64
N ALA A 86 -8.67 1.56 -0.63
CA ALA A 86 -8.92 0.13 -0.52
C ALA A 86 -9.70 -0.46 -1.70
N GLU A 87 -10.67 0.26 -2.26
CA GLU A 87 -11.48 -0.27 -3.37
C GLU A 87 -10.62 -0.44 -4.63
N ILE A 88 -9.81 0.57 -4.94
CA ILE A 88 -8.90 0.53 -6.08
C ILE A 88 -7.87 -0.60 -5.90
N ILE A 89 -7.25 -0.72 -4.72
CA ILE A 89 -6.24 -1.75 -4.46
C ILE A 89 -6.83 -3.16 -4.55
N LYS A 90 -8.02 -3.39 -3.99
CA LYS A 90 -8.73 -4.67 -4.13
C LYS A 90 -9.02 -4.99 -5.59
N ARG A 91 -9.57 -4.04 -6.34
CA ARG A 91 -9.86 -4.23 -7.77
C ARG A 91 -8.61 -4.56 -8.57
N MET A 92 -7.51 -3.87 -8.29
CA MET A 92 -6.21 -4.10 -8.95
C MET A 92 -5.58 -5.43 -8.56
N HIS A 93 -5.75 -5.88 -7.31
CA HIS A 93 -5.36 -7.21 -6.89
C HIS A 93 -6.13 -8.27 -7.70
N CYS A 94 -7.45 -8.10 -7.78
CA CYS A 94 -8.37 -9.04 -8.42
C CYS A 94 -8.20 -9.19 -9.93
N ASN A 95 -7.91 -8.10 -10.62
CA ASN A 95 -7.69 -8.12 -12.07
C ASN A 95 -6.21 -8.33 -12.46
N GLY A 96 -5.32 -8.61 -11.50
CA GLY A 96 -3.90 -8.87 -11.73
C GLY A 96 -3.03 -7.63 -11.95
N VAL A 97 -3.60 -6.43 -12.08
CA VAL A 97 -2.83 -5.20 -12.33
C VAL A 97 -1.86 -4.88 -11.19
N LEU A 98 -2.24 -5.13 -9.94
CA LEU A 98 -1.36 -4.92 -8.79
C LEU A 98 -0.13 -5.83 -8.87
N GLN A 99 -0.31 -7.09 -9.27
CA GLN A 99 0.78 -8.05 -9.45
C GLN A 99 1.74 -7.57 -10.55
N GLU A 100 1.23 -7.08 -11.68
CA GLU A 100 2.05 -6.52 -12.75
C GLU A 100 2.88 -5.33 -12.27
N MET A 101 2.30 -4.43 -11.48
CA MET A 101 3.02 -3.28 -10.92
C MET A 101 4.17 -3.72 -9.99
N LEU A 102 3.90 -4.68 -9.10
CA LEU A 102 4.91 -5.22 -8.18
C LEU A 102 6.03 -5.96 -8.94
N ASN A 103 5.70 -6.70 -10.00
CA ASN A 103 6.66 -7.32 -10.91
C ASN A 103 7.56 -6.30 -11.61
N LYS A 104 6.99 -5.20 -12.13
CA LYS A 104 7.76 -4.13 -12.79
C LYS A 104 8.79 -3.49 -11.85
N LEU A 105 8.46 -3.41 -10.57
CA LEU A 105 9.37 -2.94 -9.51
C LEU A 105 10.31 -4.04 -8.97
N ARG A 106 10.24 -5.25 -9.54
CA ARG A 106 11.01 -6.45 -9.11
C ARG A 106 10.80 -6.78 -7.63
N LEU A 107 9.63 -6.47 -7.09
CA LEU A 107 9.27 -6.73 -5.70
C LEU A 107 8.76 -8.14 -5.48
N ILE A 108 8.32 -8.81 -6.54
CA ILE A 108 7.96 -10.23 -6.51
C ILE A 108 8.73 -10.93 -7.64
N GLN A 109 9.18 -12.16 -7.41
CA GLN A 109 9.88 -12.96 -8.42
C GLN A 109 9.09 -14.25 -8.68
N CYS A 110 8.52 -14.36 -9.88
CA CYS A 110 8.09 -15.66 -10.41
C CYS A 110 9.25 -16.28 -11.19
N ASN A 111 10.07 -17.09 -10.54
CA ASN A 111 11.07 -17.90 -11.25
C ASN A 111 10.43 -19.24 -11.68
N ASN A 112 10.74 -19.70 -12.90
CA ASN A 112 10.25 -20.95 -13.53
C ASN A 112 10.69 -22.26 -12.81
N GLY A 113 11.05 -22.20 -11.53
CA GLY A 113 11.37 -23.35 -10.67
C GLY A 113 10.94 -23.16 -9.21
N CYS A 114 10.21 -22.09 -8.87
CA CYS A 114 9.69 -21.90 -7.53
C CYS A 114 8.41 -22.72 -7.34
N GLN A 115 8.54 -23.89 -6.71
CA GLN A 115 7.45 -24.68 -6.16
C GLN A 115 6.68 -23.94 -5.04
N TYR A 116 7.12 -22.73 -4.67
CA TYR A 116 6.57 -21.87 -3.63
C TYR A 116 6.51 -20.38 -4.02
N CYS A 117 6.34 -20.02 -5.30
CA CYS A 117 5.88 -18.66 -5.61
C CYS A 117 4.61 -18.41 -4.81
N CYS A 118 4.63 -17.46 -3.87
CA CYS A 118 3.53 -17.18 -2.94
C CYS A 118 2.18 -17.29 -3.67
N ASN A 119 1.51 -18.41 -3.42
CA ASN A 119 0.23 -18.87 -3.97
C ASN A 119 -0.08 -18.48 -5.43
N CYS A 120 0.77 -18.90 -6.39
CA CYS A 120 0.32 -19.00 -7.77
C CYS A 120 -0.84 -20.00 -7.88
N MET A 121 -2.04 -19.51 -8.24
CA MET A 121 -3.33 -20.21 -8.30
C MET A 121 -3.90 -20.44 -6.88
N THR A 122 -5.09 -19.97 -6.49
CA THR A 122 -6.40 -19.96 -7.16
C THR A 122 -7.34 -18.99 -6.43
N ASN A 123 -8.18 -18.23 -7.15
CA ASN A 123 -9.52 -17.78 -6.72
C ASN A 123 -9.76 -17.61 -5.20
N TYR A 124 -9.10 -16.66 -4.53
CA TYR A 124 -9.64 -16.14 -3.27
C TYR A 124 -10.54 -14.95 -3.60
N ASP A 125 -11.82 -15.28 -3.73
CA ASP A 125 -13.00 -14.44 -3.58
C ASP A 125 -12.77 -12.92 -3.53
N CYS A 126 -12.53 -12.34 -4.71
CA CYS A 126 -12.57 -10.91 -4.93
C CYS A 126 -13.93 -10.24 -4.66
N TYR A 127 -14.95 -11.06 -4.35
CA TYR A 127 -16.36 -10.66 -4.27
C TYR A 127 -17.13 -11.27 -3.08
N GLN A 128 -16.47 -11.83 -2.05
CA GLN A 128 -17.19 -12.22 -0.81
C GLN A 128 -17.24 -11.11 0.23
#